data_AF-A0A9E0PSZ1-F1
#
_entry.id   AF-A0A9E0PSZ1-F1
#
_cell.length_a   1.000
_cell.length_b   1.000
_cell.length_c   1.000
_cell.angle_alpha   90.00
_cell.angle_beta   90.00
_cell.angle_gamma   90.00
#
_symmetry.space_group_name_H-M   'P 1'
#
loop_
_entity.id
_entity.type
_entity.pdbx_description
1 polymer ?
#
loop_
_entity_poly.entity_id
_entity_poly.type
_entity_poly.pdbx_seq_one_letter_code
_entity_poly.pdbx_strand_id
1 'polypeptide(L)'
;MTVMDIKVPDIGDVSEVAVIEVLVKAGDTIRAEQSLVTVESDKASMEIPSSHAGVVKALRVQLGDKVAEGTVLLTLEVAEGAAAAPAAAPAQEIKDKVPEAKAPQAPSAIDSVASNYTGTVDLECDLLVLGAGPGGYSAAFRAADLGLKVVLVERYAQLGGVCLNVTLL
;
A
#
# COMPACT_ATOMS: atom_id res chain seq x y z
N MET A 1 14.29 -0.09 31.49
CA MET A 1 14.84 0.27 30.17
C MET A 1 15.20 -1.03 29.48
N THR A 2 14.31 -1.54 28.64
CA THR A 2 14.50 -2.86 28.00
C THR A 2 14.89 -2.62 26.56
N VAL A 3 16.16 -2.89 26.26
CA VAL A 3 16.71 -2.79 24.92
C VAL A 3 16.47 -4.15 24.26
N MET A 4 15.63 -4.19 23.22
CA MET A 4 15.28 -5.40 22.47
C MET A 4 15.77 -5.25 21.03
N ASP A 5 16.50 -6.25 20.55
CA ASP A 5 16.90 -6.33 19.15
C ASP A 5 15.78 -6.95 18.33
N ILE A 6 15.27 -6.21 17.33
CA ILE A 6 14.34 -6.76 16.34
C ILE A 6 15.14 -7.49 15.26
N LYS A 7 14.84 -8.77 15.11
CA LYS A 7 15.39 -9.64 14.07
C LYS A 7 14.46 -9.70 12.88
N VAL A 8 15.03 -9.94 11.70
CA VAL A 8 14.25 -10.22 10.49
C VAL A 8 13.51 -11.55 10.65
N PRO A 9 12.15 -11.58 10.57
CA PRO A 9 11.40 -12.83 10.45
C PRO A 9 11.65 -13.47 9.07
N ASP A 10 11.41 -14.78 8.95
CA ASP A 10 11.60 -15.57 7.73
C ASP A 10 11.11 -14.83 6.47
N ILE A 11 12.04 -14.57 5.53
CA ILE A 11 11.82 -13.77 4.31
C ILE A 11 11.48 -14.67 3.11
N GLY A 12 11.20 -15.96 3.35
CA GLY A 12 10.92 -16.95 2.30
C GLY A 12 12.19 -17.53 1.67
N ASP A 13 12.07 -18.22 0.54
CA ASP A 13 13.12 -19.07 -0.08
C ASP A 13 14.41 -18.36 -0.54
N VAL A 14 14.66 -17.10 -0.16
CA VAL A 14 15.82 -16.29 -0.56
C VAL A 14 16.61 -15.84 0.68
N SER A 15 17.89 -16.24 0.74
CA SER A 15 18.76 -16.02 1.91
C SER A 15 19.22 -14.57 2.13
N GLU A 16 19.17 -13.73 1.10
CA GLU A 16 19.58 -12.32 1.15
C GLU A 16 18.58 -11.45 0.38
N VAL A 17 18.04 -10.43 1.03
CA VAL A 17 17.06 -9.52 0.44
C VAL A 17 17.52 -8.08 0.64
N ALA A 18 17.28 -7.23 -0.36
CA ALA A 18 17.67 -5.82 -0.31
C ALA A 18 16.57 -4.98 0.34
N VAL A 19 16.98 -4.04 1.20
CA VAL A 19 16.09 -3.03 1.77
C VAL A 19 15.80 -1.97 0.71
N ILE A 20 14.55 -1.84 0.29
CA ILE A 20 14.16 -0.85 -0.73
C ILE A 20 13.61 0.44 -0.12
N GLU A 21 13.11 0.39 1.11
CA GLU A 21 12.60 1.58 1.79
C GLU A 21 12.66 1.41 3.31
N VAL A 22 13.15 2.45 4.00
CA VAL A 22 13.20 2.51 5.46
C VAL A 22 12.21 3.57 5.93
N LEU A 23 11.12 3.15 6.57
CA LEU A 23 10.05 4.03 7.05
C LEU A 23 10.31 4.58 8.45
N VAL A 24 11.40 4.15 9.10
CA VAL A 24 11.71 4.48 10.50
C VAL A 24 13.08 5.14 10.62
N LYS A 25 13.18 6.17 11.45
CA LYS A 25 14.45 6.85 11.74
C LYS A 25 14.91 6.56 13.17
N ALA A 26 16.21 6.69 13.42
CA ALA A 26 16.73 6.67 14.79
C ALA A 26 16.07 7.80 15.61
N GLY A 27 15.49 7.45 16.75
CA GLY A 27 14.70 8.32 17.62
C GLY A 27 13.20 8.29 17.37
N ASP A 28 12.72 7.58 16.35
CA ASP A 28 11.29 7.51 16.04
C ASP A 28 10.54 6.51 16.94
N THR A 29 9.27 6.81 17.21
CA THR A 29 8.42 5.97 18.07
C THR A 29 7.55 5.07 17.20
N ILE A 30 7.78 3.77 17.29
CA ILE A 30 7.08 2.73 16.52
C ILE A 30 6.15 1.92 17.42
N ARG A 31 5.03 1.47 16.85
CA ARG A 31 4.02 0.64 17.52
C ARG A 31 4.19 -0.84 17.15
N ALA A 32 3.64 -1.73 17.97
CA ALA A 32 3.52 -3.14 17.59
C ALA A 32 2.62 -3.25 16.35
N GLU A 33 2.97 -4.15 15.43
CA GLU A 33 2.33 -4.31 14.10
C GLU A 33 2.55 -3.15 13.12
N GLN A 34 3.33 -2.14 13.48
CA GLN A 34 3.71 -1.08 12.55
C GLN A 34 4.85 -1.56 11.64
N SER A 35 4.70 -1.33 10.35
CA SER A 35 5.73 -1.62 9.36
C SER A 35 7.00 -0.79 9.56
N LEU A 36 8.14 -1.47 9.57
CA LEU A 36 9.43 -0.84 9.84
C LEU A 36 10.22 -0.59 8.56
N VAL A 37 10.28 -1.63 7.72
CA VAL A 37 11.16 -1.70 6.56
C VAL A 37 10.45 -2.50 5.48
N THR A 38 10.55 -2.04 4.24
CA THR A 38 10.07 -2.77 3.07
C THR A 38 11.27 -3.45 2.41
N VAL A 39 11.19 -4.76 2.23
CA VAL A 39 12.23 -5.55 1.57
C VAL A 39 11.70 -6.07 0.23
N GLU A 40 12.54 -6.04 -0.81
CA GLU A 40 12.20 -6.52 -2.14
C GLU A 40 12.94 -7.82 -2.43
N SER A 41 12.18 -8.91 -2.53
CA SER A 41 12.67 -10.19 -3.02
C SER A 41 12.37 -10.30 -4.52
N ASP A 42 13.11 -11.15 -5.23
CA ASP A 42 13.07 -11.39 -6.70
C ASP A 42 11.67 -11.69 -7.30
N LYS A 43 10.65 -11.88 -6.46
CA LYS A 43 9.27 -12.16 -6.85
C LYS A 43 8.20 -11.31 -6.16
N ALA A 44 8.52 -10.64 -5.05
CA ALA A 44 7.54 -9.92 -4.25
C ALA A 44 8.23 -8.97 -3.24
N SER A 45 7.63 -7.80 -3.04
CA SER A 45 7.93 -6.94 -1.91
C SER A 45 7.14 -7.40 -0.69
N MET A 46 7.83 -7.65 0.41
CA MET A 46 7.22 -8.04 1.68
C MET A 46 7.62 -7.03 2.75
N GLU A 47 6.67 -6.69 3.60
CA GLU A 47 6.82 -5.66 4.62
C GLU A 47 7.13 -6.33 5.96
N ILE A 48 8.14 -5.84 6.68
CA ILE A 48 8.53 -6.40 7.98
C ILE A 48 7.79 -5.63 9.08
N PRO A 49 6.77 -6.23 9.74
CA PRO A 49 6.07 -5.60 10.85
C PRO A 49 6.95 -5.59 12.10
N SER A 50 6.78 -4.56 12.92
CA SER A 50 7.42 -4.47 14.23
C SER A 50 6.82 -5.47 15.20
N SER A 51 7.66 -6.31 15.80
CA SER A 51 7.24 -7.23 16.86
C SER A 51 6.91 -6.52 18.18
N HIS A 52 7.42 -5.29 18.40
CA HIS A 52 7.24 -4.56 19.66
C HIS A 52 7.08 -3.04 19.45
N ALA A 53 6.34 -2.38 20.33
CA ALA A 53 6.26 -0.92 20.36
C ALA A 53 7.43 -0.34 21.18
N GLY A 54 8.07 0.73 20.69
CA GLY A 54 9.13 1.44 21.42
C GLY A 54 9.81 2.51 20.58
N VAL A 55 10.94 3.02 21.06
CA VAL A 55 11.74 4.05 20.36
C VAL A 55 12.95 3.41 19.69
N VAL A 56 13.20 3.74 18.42
CA VAL A 56 14.37 3.25 17.67
C VAL A 56 15.63 3.89 18.24
N LYS A 57 16.47 3.13 18.95
CA LYS A 57 17.71 3.66 19.56
C LYS A 57 18.87 3.67 18.58
N ALA A 58 18.97 2.63 17.76
CA ALA A 58 20.00 2.50 16.73
C ALA A 58 19.44 1.74 15.52
N LEU A 59 19.65 2.32 14.33
CA LEU A 59 19.35 1.69 13.06
C LEU A 59 20.63 1.07 12.51
N ARG A 60 20.67 -0.25 12.31
CA ARG A 60 21.85 -0.97 11.78
C ARG A 60 21.78 -1.19 10.27
N VAL A 61 20.61 -0.94 9.67
CA VAL A 61 20.32 -1.15 8.25
C VAL A 61 20.06 0.19 7.56
N GLN A 62 20.50 0.31 6.32
CA GLN A 62 20.24 1.48 5.48
C GLN A 62 19.46 1.08 4.23
N LEU A 63 18.93 2.09 3.55
CA LEU A 63 18.23 1.94 2.28
C LEU A 63 19.25 1.42 1.23
N GLY A 64 18.98 0.26 0.64
CA GLY A 64 19.86 -0.47 -0.27
C GLY A 64 20.78 -1.51 0.39
N ASP A 65 20.70 -1.72 1.70
CA ASP A 65 21.51 -2.71 2.40
C ASP A 65 20.93 -4.13 2.27
N LYS A 66 21.79 -5.14 2.36
CA LYS A 66 21.41 -6.55 2.25
C LYS A 66 21.16 -7.15 3.62
N VAL A 67 19.96 -7.67 3.85
CA VAL A 67 19.55 -8.29 5.11
C VAL A 67 19.22 -9.77 4.89
N ALA A 68 19.66 -10.62 5.83
CA ALA A 68 19.38 -12.05 5.83
C ALA A 68 18.45 -12.42 7.00
N GLU A 69 17.81 -13.60 6.92
CA GLU A 69 16.99 -14.15 7.99
C GLU A 69 17.74 -14.13 9.34
N GLY A 70 17.06 -13.65 10.40
CA GLY A 70 17.63 -13.62 11.74
C GLY A 70 18.67 -12.52 11.99
N THR A 71 19.00 -11.70 10.98
CA THR A 71 19.88 -10.53 11.15
C THR A 71 19.20 -9.46 12.02
N VAL A 72 19.98 -8.76 12.84
CA VAL A 72 19.49 -7.65 13.66
C VAL A 72 19.28 -6.42 12.78
N LEU A 73 18.02 -6.01 12.58
CA LEU A 73 17.66 -4.83 11.80
C LEU A 73 17.90 -3.54 12.58
N LEU A 74 17.34 -3.50 13.78
CA LEU A 74 17.34 -2.32 14.63
C LEU A 74 17.21 -2.70 16.09
N THR A 75 17.80 -1.85 16.91
CA THR A 75 17.71 -1.99 18.36
C THR A 75 16.65 -1.02 18.85
N LEU A 76 15.60 -1.60 19.41
CA LEU A 76 14.45 -0.89 19.96
C LEU A 76 14.62 -0.73 21.47
N GLU A 77 14.40 0.47 21.97
CA GLU A 77 14.25 0.70 23.39
C GLU A 77 12.76 0.70 23.72
N VAL A 78 12.29 -0.39 24.34
CA VAL A 78 10.95 -0.48 24.88
C VAL A 78 10.97 0.23 26.22
N ALA A 79 10.35 1.41 26.26
CA ALA A 79 10.01 2.05 27.52
C ALA A 79 8.87 1.24 28.14
N GLU A 80 9.22 0.35 29.06
CA GLU A 80 8.25 -0.32 29.93
C GLU A 80 7.56 0.76 30.77
N GLY A 81 6.39 1.17 30.31
CA GLY A 81 5.68 2.33 30.84
C GLY A 81 4.43 2.72 30.05
N ALA A 82 3.66 1.74 29.55
CA ALA A 82 2.22 1.91 29.29
C ALA A 82 1.52 0.55 29.12
N ALA A 83 1.62 -0.31 30.14
CA ALA A 83 0.59 -1.31 30.40
C ALA A 83 -0.24 -0.84 31.60
N ALA A 84 -1.41 -0.28 31.32
CA ALA A 84 -2.56 -0.29 32.21
C ALA A 84 -3.83 -0.26 31.34
N ALA A 85 -4.35 -1.45 31.01
CA ALA A 85 -5.77 -1.67 30.74
C ALA A 85 -6.56 -1.66 32.07
N PRO A 86 -7.91 -1.72 32.12
CA PRO A 86 -8.97 -1.43 31.14
C PRO A 86 -10.02 -0.43 31.70
N ALA A 87 -10.87 0.16 30.86
CA ALA A 87 -12.14 0.72 31.32
C ALA A 87 -13.22 0.66 30.23
N ALA A 88 -14.07 -0.35 30.32
CA ALA A 88 -15.36 -0.39 29.65
C ALA A 88 -16.36 0.52 30.39
N ALA A 89 -16.96 1.44 29.63
CA ALA A 89 -18.28 2.08 29.75
C ALA A 89 -18.77 2.64 31.11
N PRO A 90 -19.36 3.84 31.08
CA PRO A 90 -20.81 3.86 30.87
C PRO A 90 -21.22 4.56 29.57
N ALA A 91 -22.22 3.98 28.92
CA ALA A 91 -23.05 4.65 27.95
C ALA A 91 -23.75 5.86 28.60
N GLN A 92 -23.71 7.01 27.93
CA GLN A 92 -24.90 7.82 27.75
C GLN A 92 -24.80 8.64 26.47
N GLU A 93 -25.91 8.58 25.77
CA GLU A 93 -26.19 9.02 24.41
C GLU A 93 -26.27 10.54 24.24
N ILE A 94 -25.81 10.96 23.05
CA ILE A 94 -26.35 12.00 22.17
C ILE A 94 -26.37 13.44 22.72
N LYS A 95 -25.49 14.27 22.13
CA LYS A 95 -25.95 15.41 21.32
C LYS A 95 -24.85 15.94 20.40
N ASP A 96 -25.18 15.88 19.11
CA ASP A 96 -24.72 16.73 18.01
C ASP A 96 -23.52 17.64 18.25
N LYS A 97 -22.38 17.22 17.70
CA LYS A 97 -21.67 18.06 16.75
C LYS A 97 -20.72 17.21 15.94
N VAL A 98 -21.07 17.01 14.68
CA VAL A 98 -20.17 16.51 13.63
C VAL A 98 -19.21 17.64 13.27
N PRO A 99 -17.88 17.46 13.36
CA PRO A 99 -16.94 18.12 12.48
C PRO A 99 -16.57 17.13 11.38
N GLU A 100 -17.07 17.46 10.20
CA GLU A 100 -16.78 16.94 8.89
C GLU A 100 -15.34 16.43 8.73
N ALA A 101 -15.18 15.11 8.71
CA ALA A 101 -13.95 14.46 8.30
C ALA A 101 -13.87 14.54 6.77
N LYS A 102 -12.99 15.44 6.33
CA LYS A 102 -12.59 15.69 4.95
C LYS A 102 -12.20 14.37 4.28
N ALA A 103 -13.04 13.92 3.35
CA ALA A 103 -12.75 12.84 2.42
C ALA A 103 -11.43 13.13 1.67
N PRO A 104 -10.64 12.09 1.34
CA PRO A 104 -9.61 12.21 0.32
C PRO A 104 -10.24 12.84 -0.92
N GLN A 105 -9.78 14.04 -1.26
CA GLN A 105 -10.22 14.74 -2.45
C GLN A 105 -9.91 13.83 -3.64
N ALA A 106 -10.96 13.44 -4.36
CA ALA A 106 -10.84 12.97 -5.72
C ALA A 106 -9.92 13.94 -6.47
N PRO A 107 -8.95 13.47 -7.25
CA PRO A 107 -8.19 14.37 -8.11
C PRO A 107 -9.21 15.14 -8.94
N SER A 108 -9.23 16.47 -8.72
CA SER A 108 -10.06 17.40 -9.46
C SER A 108 -9.95 17.05 -10.93
N ALA A 109 -11.11 16.93 -11.57
CA ALA A 109 -11.21 16.81 -13.01
C ALA A 109 -10.24 17.81 -13.64
N ILE A 110 -9.26 17.27 -14.35
CA ILE A 110 -8.60 18.00 -15.41
C ILE A 110 -9.71 18.38 -16.38
N ASP A 111 -10.20 19.61 -16.29
CA ASP A 111 -10.91 20.28 -17.37
C ASP A 111 -9.90 20.42 -18.51
N SER A 112 -9.69 19.30 -19.21
CA SER A 112 -8.97 19.29 -20.46
C SER A 112 -9.87 20.05 -21.42
N VAL A 113 -9.35 21.16 -21.93
CA VAL A 113 -9.96 21.83 -23.08
C VAL A 113 -9.81 20.85 -24.24
N ALA A 114 -10.79 19.97 -24.39
CA ALA A 114 -10.83 18.99 -25.44
C ALA A 114 -11.13 19.71 -26.76
N SER A 115 -10.33 19.42 -27.78
CA SER A 115 -10.67 19.77 -29.15
C SER A 115 -11.97 19.06 -29.52
N ASN A 116 -13.04 19.83 -29.74
CA ASN A 116 -14.32 19.26 -30.17
C ASN A 116 -14.19 18.74 -31.60
N TYR A 117 -14.46 17.45 -31.79
CA TYR A 117 -14.55 16.83 -33.12
C TYR A 117 -15.99 16.98 -33.63
N THR A 118 -16.18 17.69 -34.74
CA THR A 118 -17.51 17.98 -35.32
C THR A 118 -17.90 17.06 -36.48
N GLY A 119 -17.20 15.93 -36.64
CA GLY A 119 -17.51 14.91 -37.65
C GLY A 119 -18.57 13.92 -37.17
N THR A 120 -18.88 12.93 -38.02
CA THR A 120 -19.73 11.80 -37.63
C THR A 120 -18.96 10.86 -36.71
N VAL A 121 -19.54 10.55 -35.55
CA VAL A 121 -18.96 9.65 -34.54
C VAL A 121 -19.81 8.38 -34.46
N ASP A 122 -19.19 7.21 -34.60
CA ASP A 122 -19.88 5.91 -34.53
C ASP A 122 -20.20 5.48 -33.09
N LEU A 123 -19.41 5.95 -32.11
CA LEU A 123 -19.59 5.61 -30.70
C LEU A 123 -19.06 6.73 -29.78
N GLU A 124 -19.86 7.12 -28.79
CA GLU A 124 -19.52 8.17 -27.81
C GLU A 124 -19.37 7.56 -26.41
N CYS A 125 -18.28 7.89 -25.73
CA CYS A 125 -17.94 7.33 -24.42
C CYS A 125 -17.25 8.37 -23.54
N ASP A 126 -17.43 8.25 -22.23
CA ASP A 126 -16.81 9.16 -21.25
C ASP A 126 -15.35 8.74 -20.96
N LEU A 127 -15.04 7.45 -21.15
CA LEU A 127 -13.70 6.89 -20.97
C LEU A 127 -13.45 5.74 -21.96
N LEU A 128 -12.31 5.81 -22.66
CA LEU A 128 -11.78 4.72 -23.48
C LEU A 128 -10.62 4.05 -22.73
N VAL A 129 -10.71 2.73 -22.53
CA VAL A 129 -9.64 1.93 -21.96
C VAL A 129 -9.03 1.06 -23.05
N LEU A 130 -7.73 1.20 -23.27
CA LEU A 130 -6.96 0.43 -24.25
C LEU A 130 -6.21 -0.70 -23.54
N GLY A 131 -6.65 -1.93 -23.78
CA GLY A 131 -6.13 -3.16 -23.18
C GLY A 131 -6.94 -3.62 -21.97
N ALA A 132 -7.29 -4.91 -21.94
CA ALA A 132 -8.00 -5.61 -20.88
C ALA A 132 -7.06 -6.41 -19.96
N GLY A 133 -5.80 -5.99 -19.83
CA GLY A 133 -4.86 -6.52 -18.84
C GLY A 133 -5.30 -6.25 -17.40
N PRO A 134 -4.55 -6.71 -16.38
CA PRO A 134 -4.92 -6.61 -14.96
C PRO A 134 -5.25 -5.18 -14.49
N GLY A 135 -4.55 -4.18 -15.02
CA GLY A 135 -4.89 -2.78 -14.76
C GLY A 135 -6.07 -2.27 -15.57
N GLY A 136 -6.16 -2.67 -16.85
CA GLY A 136 -7.14 -2.12 -17.79
C GLY A 136 -8.56 -2.58 -17.53
N TYR A 137 -8.80 -3.89 -17.35
CA TYR A 137 -10.15 -4.36 -17.04
C TYR A 137 -10.62 -3.79 -15.68
N SER A 138 -9.74 -3.75 -14.67
CA SER A 138 -10.04 -3.20 -13.35
C SER A 138 -10.43 -1.72 -13.42
N ALA A 139 -9.70 -0.93 -14.21
CA ALA A 139 -10.03 0.47 -14.46
C ALA A 139 -11.38 0.61 -15.18
N ALA A 140 -11.66 -0.22 -16.18
CA ALA A 140 -12.91 -0.19 -16.93
C ALA A 140 -14.12 -0.53 -16.05
N PHE A 141 -14.06 -1.59 -15.24
CA PHE A 141 -15.13 -1.92 -14.30
C PHE A 141 -15.33 -0.85 -13.25
N ARG A 142 -14.24 -0.31 -12.68
CA ARG A 142 -14.35 0.75 -11.69
C ARG A 142 -14.99 2.01 -12.27
N ALA A 143 -14.65 2.37 -13.50
CA ALA A 143 -15.26 3.51 -14.19
C ALA A 143 -16.75 3.26 -14.51
N ALA A 144 -17.11 2.03 -14.87
CA ALA A 144 -18.51 1.63 -15.07
C ALA A 144 -19.33 1.66 -13.77
N ASP A 145 -18.76 1.21 -12.64
CA ASP A 145 -19.39 1.31 -11.31
C ASP A 145 -19.66 2.77 -10.90
N LEU A 146 -18.83 3.70 -11.37
CA LEU A 146 -19.01 5.14 -11.19
C LEU A 146 -20.01 5.77 -12.18
N GLY A 147 -20.63 4.95 -13.02
CA GLY A 147 -21.67 5.37 -13.97
C GLY A 147 -21.15 5.96 -15.28
N LEU A 148 -19.86 5.84 -15.58
CA LEU A 148 -19.29 6.30 -16.83
C LEU A 148 -19.61 5.32 -17.97
N LYS A 149 -19.87 5.84 -19.17
CA LYS A 149 -19.94 5.03 -20.39
C LYS A 149 -18.52 4.68 -20.82
N VAL A 150 -18.10 3.46 -20.51
CA VAL A 150 -16.74 2.97 -20.78
C VAL A 150 -16.71 2.12 -22.04
N VAL A 151 -15.73 2.37 -22.90
CA VAL A 151 -15.38 1.48 -24.02
C VAL A 151 -14.04 0.83 -23.71
N LEU A 152 -14.00 -0.50 -23.63
CA LEU A 152 -12.78 -1.27 -23.44
C LEU A 152 -12.39 -1.91 -24.79
N VAL A 153 -11.21 -1.58 -25.29
CA VAL A 153 -10.66 -2.11 -26.54
C VAL A 153 -9.53 -3.05 -26.21
N GLU A 154 -9.68 -4.32 -26.57
CA GLU A 154 -8.66 -5.35 -26.42
C GLU A 154 -8.43 -6.04 -27.78
N ARG A 155 -7.18 -6.41 -28.07
CA ARG A 155 -6.82 -7.11 -29.32
C ARG A 155 -7.23 -8.58 -29.29
N TYR A 156 -7.36 -9.16 -28.10
CA TYR A 156 -7.77 -10.56 -27.89
C TYR A 156 -9.25 -10.66 -27.51
N ALA A 157 -9.88 -11.79 -27.85
CA ALA A 157 -11.29 -12.03 -27.52
C ALA A 157 -11.54 -12.30 -26.02
N GLN A 158 -10.50 -12.62 -25.26
CA GLN A 158 -10.57 -12.91 -23.82
C GLN A 158 -9.97 -11.75 -23.02
N LEU A 159 -10.66 -11.36 -21.94
CA LEU A 159 -10.16 -10.39 -20.97
C LEU A 159 -9.04 -11.01 -20.13
N GLY A 160 -8.05 -10.21 -19.73
CA GLY A 160 -6.91 -10.63 -18.93
C GLY A 160 -5.55 -10.17 -19.47
N GLY A 161 -5.48 -9.83 -20.76
CA GLY A 161 -4.26 -9.38 -21.42
C GLY A 161 -3.14 -10.42 -21.39
N VAL A 162 -1.90 -10.00 -21.67
CA VAL A 162 -0.74 -10.90 -21.75
C VAL A 162 -0.45 -11.60 -20.41
N CYS A 163 -0.69 -10.93 -19.29
CA CYS A 163 -0.40 -11.46 -17.95
C CYS A 163 -1.28 -12.66 -17.55
N LEU A 164 -2.52 -12.74 -18.04
CA LEU A 164 -3.40 -13.89 -17.80
C LEU A 164 -3.35 -14.93 -18.94
N ASN A 165 -3.04 -14.49 -20.16
CA ASN A 165 -3.14 -15.35 -21.35
C ASN A 165 -1.79 -15.85 -21.90
N VAL A 166 -0.65 -15.34 -21.42
CA VAL A 166 0.68 -15.69 -21.96
C VAL A 166 1.67 -16.16 -20.88
N THR A 167 1.35 -16.08 -19.59
CA THR A 167 2.24 -16.54 -18.50
C THR A 167 2.04 -18.01 -18.11
N LEU A 168 2.09 -18.91 -19.10
CA LEU A 168 2.21 -20.36 -18.87
C LEU A 168 2.79 -21.08 -20.10
N LEU A 169 3.82 -20.49 -20.71
CA LEU A 169 4.67 -21.14 -21.72
C LEU A 169 6.14 -20.80 -21.48
#